data_AF-A0AAV6AFD5-F1
#
_entry.id   AF-A0AAV6AFD5-F1
#
_cell.length_a   1.000
_cell.length_b   1.000
_cell.length_c   1.000
_cell.angle_alpha   90.00
_cell.angle_beta   90.00
_cell.angle_gamma   90.00
#
_symmetry.space_group_name_H-M   'P 1'
#
loop_
_entity.id
_entity.type
_entity.pdbx_description
1 polymer ?
#
loop_
_entity_poly.entity_id
_entity_poly.type
_entity_poly.pdbx_seq_one_letter_code
_entity_poly.pdbx_strand_id
1 'polypeptide(L)'
;MAVLSAAGVYLSDYVWIEYRLSHASGPDALGTVTFYYATPLKNGRLNIFYNQPQTEVCVYALFPHAGYRPCWYAERERVRTI
;
A
#
# COMPACT_ATOMS: atom_id res chain seq x y z
N MET A 1 -28.79 -3.44 -5.61
CA MET A 1 -28.42 -2.29 -4.75
C MET A 1 -26.94 -2.29 -4.34
N ALA A 2 -26.35 -3.40 -3.91
CA ALA A 2 -24.94 -3.44 -3.47
C ALA A 2 -23.88 -3.09 -4.56
N VAL A 3 -24.17 -3.38 -5.83
CA VAL A 3 -23.26 -3.10 -6.95
C VAL A 3 -23.16 -1.59 -7.22
N LEU A 4 -24.28 -0.87 -7.12
CA LEU A 4 -24.29 0.58 -7.31
C LEU A 4 -23.54 1.31 -6.19
N SER A 5 -23.65 0.84 -4.95
CA SER A 5 -22.84 1.38 -3.84
C SER A 5 -21.35 1.10 -4.03
N ALA A 6 -20.97 -0.10 -4.47
CA ALA A 6 -19.56 -0.41 -4.72
C ALA A 6 -18.97 0.44 -5.86
N ALA A 7 -19.72 0.61 -6.94
CA ALA A 7 -19.32 1.48 -8.06
C ALA A 7 -19.21 2.95 -7.63
N GLY A 8 -20.15 3.45 -6.82
CA GLY A 8 -20.09 4.82 -6.29
C GLY A 8 -18.85 5.05 -5.42
N VAL A 9 -18.53 4.12 -4.53
CA VAL A 9 -17.32 4.20 -3.68
C VAL A 9 -16.07 4.17 -4.56
N TYR A 10 -15.99 3.26 -5.53
CA TYR A 10 -14.85 3.16 -6.45
C TYR A 10 -14.63 4.46 -7.25
N LEU A 11 -15.70 5.04 -7.80
CA LEU A 11 -15.61 6.30 -8.54
C LEU A 11 -15.20 7.47 -7.64
N SER A 12 -15.74 7.53 -6.41
CA SER A 12 -15.35 8.57 -5.45
C SER A 12 -13.89 8.45 -5.02
N ASP A 13 -13.39 7.24 -4.79
CA ASP A 13 -11.98 6.98 -4.44
C ASP A 13 -11.08 7.38 -5.62
N TYR A 14 -11.45 7.01 -6.84
CA TYR A 14 -10.72 7.38 -8.06
C TYR A 14 -10.61 8.90 -8.24
N VAL A 15 -11.75 9.62 -8.20
CA VAL A 15 -11.76 11.08 -8.36
C VAL A 15 -11.02 11.79 -7.23
N TRP A 16 -11.14 11.29 -6.00
CA TRP A 16 -10.43 11.83 -4.85
C TRP A 16 -8.90 11.71 -4.99
N ILE A 17 -8.42 10.56 -5.47
CA ILE A 17 -6.99 10.31 -5.68
C ILE A 17 -6.44 11.14 -6.83
N GLU A 18 -7.13 11.18 -7.97
CA GLU A 18 -6.74 12.04 -9.10
C GLU A 18 -6.71 13.52 -8.70
N TYR A 19 -7.72 13.98 -7.96
CA TYR A 19 -7.76 15.34 -7.44
C TYR A 19 -6.60 15.63 -6.48
N ARG A 20 -6.28 14.71 -5.56
CA ARG A 20 -5.13 14.87 -4.65
C ARG A 20 -3.80 14.83 -5.37
N LEU A 21 -3.63 13.97 -6.36
CA LEU A 21 -2.42 13.92 -7.19
C LEU A 21 -2.22 15.21 -8.00
N SER A 22 -3.32 15.84 -8.44
CA SER A 22 -3.25 17.04 -9.28
C SER A 22 -3.23 18.35 -8.49
N HIS A 23 -3.89 18.43 -7.33
CA HIS A 23 -4.03 19.67 -6.54
C HIS A 23 -3.24 19.68 -5.24
N ALA A 24 -3.04 18.52 -4.60
CA ALA A 24 -2.20 18.44 -3.42
C ALA A 24 -0.76 18.14 -3.86
N SER A 25 0.20 18.73 -3.17
CA SER A 25 1.60 18.33 -3.28
C SER A 25 1.65 16.81 -3.12
N GLY A 26 2.15 16.08 -4.13
CA GLY A 26 2.24 14.60 -4.16
C GLY A 26 2.46 13.84 -2.83
N PRO A 27 3.19 14.35 -1.82
CA PRO A 27 3.24 13.76 -0.47
C PRO A 27 1.90 13.54 0.27
N ASP A 28 0.82 14.27 -0.04
CA ASP A 28 -0.48 14.06 0.63
C ASP A 28 -1.33 12.95 0.00
N ALA A 29 -0.99 12.54 -1.23
CA ALA A 29 -1.64 11.45 -1.95
C ALA A 29 -0.88 10.12 -1.78
N LEU A 30 0.45 10.21 -1.68
CA LEU A 30 1.34 9.06 -1.61
C LEU A 30 2.03 9.00 -0.23
N GLY A 31 2.01 7.82 0.38
CA GLY A 31 2.78 7.51 1.58
C GLY A 31 4.00 6.66 1.26
N THR A 32 4.89 6.53 2.23
CA THR A 32 6.02 5.61 2.17
C THR A 32 5.95 4.68 3.37
N VAL A 33 5.96 3.38 3.14
CA VAL A 33 5.96 2.36 4.19
C VAL A 33 7.27 1.59 4.15
N THR A 34 7.87 1.39 5.32
CA THR A 34 9.07 0.58 5.48
C THR A 34 8.69 -0.88 5.73
N PHE A 35 9.24 -1.80 4.95
CA PHE A 35 9.07 -3.23 5.10
C PHE A 35 10.43 -3.95 5.18
N TYR A 36 10.42 -5.17 5.70
CA TYR A 36 11.58 -6.03 5.90
C TYR A 36 11.39 -7.32 5.13
N TYR A 37 12.47 -7.82 4.53
CA TYR A 37 12.46 -9.17 3.97
C TYR A 37 12.66 -10.20 5.08
N ALA A 38 12.04 -11.36 4.90
CA ALA A 38 12.28 -12.54 5.70
C ALA A 38 12.60 -13.73 4.80
N THR A 39 13.41 -14.66 5.28
CA THR A 39 13.63 -15.93 4.59
C THR A 39 13.26 -17.08 5.53
N PRO A 40 12.48 -18.07 5.05
CA PRO A 40 12.18 -19.26 5.83
C PRO A 40 13.45 -20.10 5.99
N LEU A 41 13.83 -20.40 7.23
CA LEU A 41 14.88 -21.35 7.52
C LEU A 41 14.33 -22.78 7.51
N LYS A 42 15.21 -23.74 7.20
CA LYS A 42 14.94 -25.18 7.24
C LYS A 42 14.47 -25.69 8.62
N ASN A 43 14.69 -24.94 9.69
CA ASN A 43 14.24 -25.25 11.05
C ASN A 43 12.82 -24.72 11.37
N GLY A 44 12.08 -24.20 10.37
CA GLY A 44 10.73 -23.67 10.54
C GLY A 44 10.67 -22.26 11.14
N ARG A 45 11.82 -21.61 11.35
CA ARG A 45 11.88 -20.22 11.84
C ARG A 45 12.00 -19.25 10.65
N LEU A 46 11.53 -18.03 10.82
CA LEU A 46 11.73 -16.94 9.86
C LEU A 46 12.95 -16.11 10.30
N ASN A 47 13.91 -15.90 9.39
CA ASN A 47 14.95 -14.89 9.59
C ASN A 47 14.43 -13.58 9.05
N ILE A 48 14.33 -12.53 9.85
CA ILE A 48 13.90 -11.21 9.40
C ILE A 48 15.15 -10.33 9.28
N PHE A 49 15.39 -9.77 8.09
CA PHE A 49 16.54 -8.92 7.79
C PHE A 49 16.30 -7.49 8.28
N TYR A 50 16.38 -7.27 9.60
CA TYR A 50 16.22 -5.94 10.20
C TYR A 50 17.31 -4.93 9.78
N ASN A 51 18.45 -5.41 9.28
CA ASN A 51 19.56 -4.58 8.80
C ASN A 51 19.32 -3.99 7.40
N GLN A 52 18.29 -4.42 6.68
CA GLN A 52 17.98 -3.98 5.32
C GLN A 52 16.52 -3.53 5.20
N PRO A 53 16.14 -2.42 5.86
CA PRO A 53 14.81 -1.83 5.67
C PRO A 53 14.64 -1.40 4.22
N GLN A 54 13.55 -1.83 3.60
CA GLN A 54 13.15 -1.41 2.26
C GLN A 54 11.98 -0.45 2.36
N THR A 55 11.93 0.54 1.48
CA THR A 55 10.82 1.49 1.40
C THR A 55 10.02 1.25 0.13
N GLU A 56 8.70 1.12 0.28
CA GLU A 56 7.76 1.06 -0.83
C GLU A 56 6.86 2.29 -0.80
N VAL A 57 6.62 2.88 -1.98
CA VAL A 57 5.64 3.95 -2.15
C VAL A 57 4.26 3.33 -2.20
N CYS A 58 3.34 3.87 -1.41
CA CYS A 58 1.96 3.44 -1.31
C CYS A 58 1.02 4.63 -1.53
N VAL A 59 -0.26 4.36 -1.80
CA VAL A 59 -1.27 5.41 -2.01
C VAL A 59 -2.24 5.48 -0.83
N TYR A 60 -2.62 6.68 -0.39
CA TYR A 60 -3.66 6.88 0.63
C TYR A 60 -5.06 6.76 0.02
N ALA A 61 -5.39 5.55 -0.44
CA ALA A 61 -6.66 5.21 -1.07
C ALA A 61 -7.27 3.95 -0.45
N LEU A 62 -8.55 3.72 -0.70
CA LEU A 62 -9.19 2.47 -0.31
C LEU A 62 -8.80 1.34 -1.27
N PHE A 63 -8.68 1.66 -2.57
CA PHE A 63 -8.34 0.71 -3.63
C PHE A 63 -6.93 0.95 -4.22
N PRO A 64 -6.33 -0.06 -4.89
CA PRO A 64 -5.08 0.15 -5.60
C PRO A 64 -5.28 1.06 -6.81
N HIS A 65 -4.53 2.15 -6.86
CA HIS A 65 -4.57 3.16 -7.92
C HIS A 65 -3.15 3.47 -8.43
N ALA A 66 -3.03 3.84 -9.71
CA ALA A 66 -1.76 4.25 -10.34
C ALA A 66 -0.60 3.24 -10.22
N GLY A 67 -0.89 1.93 -10.06
CA GLY A 67 0.12 0.88 -9.89
C GLY A 67 0.68 0.76 -8.46
N TYR A 68 0.23 1.61 -7.53
CA TYR A 68 0.61 1.56 -6.12
C TYR A 68 -0.44 0.80 -5.29
N ARG A 69 0.04 0.06 -4.29
CA ARG A 69 -0.83 -0.60 -3.30
C ARG A 69 -1.29 0.43 -2.26
N PRO A 70 -2.47 0.27 -1.67
CA PRO A 70 -2.93 1.19 -0.66
C PRO A 70 -2.09 1.07 0.62
N CYS A 71 -1.79 2.19 1.26
CA CYS A 71 -0.89 2.23 2.42
C CYS A 71 -1.38 1.35 3.58
N TRP A 72 -2.69 1.29 3.82
CA TRP A 72 -3.27 0.44 4.87
C TRP A 72 -2.99 -1.06 4.63
N TYR A 73 -2.84 -1.48 3.37
CA TYR A 73 -2.51 -2.85 3.00
C TYR A 73 -1.00 -3.10 3.09
N ALA A 74 -0.18 -2.16 2.60
CA ALA A 74 1.27 -2.22 2.73
C ALA A 74 1.74 -2.25 4.19
N GLU A 75 1.06 -1.51 5.07
CA GLU A 75 1.27 -1.47 6.52
C GLU A 75 1.05 -2.84 7.20
N ARG A 76 0.13 -3.66 6.66
CA ARG A 76 -0.18 -4.99 7.22
C ARG A 76 0.90 -6.02 6.88
N GLU A 77 1.55 -5.87 5.74
CA GLU A 77 2.57 -6.80 5.22
C GLU A 77 3.98 -6.19 5.31
N ARG A 78 4.34 -5.68 6.49
CA ARG A 78 5.70 -5.13 6.76
C ARG A 78 6.79 -6.19 6.76
N VAL A 79 6.46 -7.48 6.75
CA VAL A 79 7.43 -8.58 6.65
C VAL A 79 7.07 -9.42 5.43
N ARG A 80 7.90 -9.37 4.39
CA ARG A 80 7.69 -10.12 3.14
C ARG A 80 8.68 -11.27 3.06
N THR A 81 8.20 -12.48 2.83
CA THR A 81 9.11 -13.61 2.60
C THR A 81 9.63 -13.62 1.18
N ILE A 82 10.94 -13.77 1.02
CA ILE A 82 11.62 -13.99 -0.27
C ILE A 82 12.10 -15.43 -0.39
#